data_AF-A0A9D6UA67-F1
#
_entry.id   AF-A0A9D6UA67-F1
#
_cell.length_a   1.000
_cell.length_b   1.000
_cell.length_c   1.000
_cell.angle_alpha   90.00
_cell.angle_beta   90.00
_cell.angle_gamma   90.00
#
_symmetry.space_group_name_H-M   'P 1'
#
loop_
_entity.id
_entity.type
_entity.pdbx_description
1 polymer ?
#
loop_
_entity_poly.entity_id
_entity_poly.type
_entity_poly.pdbx_seq_one_letter_code
_entity_poly.pdbx_strand_id
1 'polypeptide(L)' 'MGKSIDRKKRSAAFQELKTNLLKLMKDPMEKAVMEEFDFLSWVESKIQNKTFAEVVREKAKQLP' A
#
# COMPACT_ATOMS: atom_id res chain seq x y z
N MET A 1 18.90 15.47 15.66
CA MET A 1 18.63 15.76 14.23
C MET A 1 18.24 14.53 13.37
N GLY A 2 17.84 13.37 13.93
CA GLY A 2 17.69 12.12 13.14
C GLY A 2 16.29 11.73 12.62
N LYS A 3 15.19 12.36 13.04
CA LYS A 3 13.82 11.82 12.79
C LYS A 3 13.26 12.07 11.38
N SER A 4 13.72 13.09 10.66
CA SER A 4 13.11 13.54 9.39
C SER A 4 13.60 12.76 8.15
N ILE A 5 14.89 12.43 8.09
CA ILE A 5 15.50 11.63 7.00
C ILE A 5 14.90 10.23 6.96
N ASP A 6 14.66 9.66 8.14
CA ASP A 6 14.08 8.33 8.34
C ASP A 6 12.64 8.23 7.81
N ARG A 7 11.82 9.28 7.98
CA ARG A 7 10.45 9.32 7.44
C ARG A 7 10.41 9.42 5.91
N LYS A 8 11.27 10.24 5.30
CA LYS A 8 11.36 10.36 3.84
C LYS A 8 11.84 9.05 3.19
N LYS A 9 12.86 8.41 3.78
CA LYS A 9 13.36 7.11 3.32
C LYS A 9 12.29 6.02 3.43
N ARG A 10 11.55 5.96 4.54
CA ARG A 10 10.42 5.03 4.68
C ARG A 10 9.33 5.25 3.65
N SER A 11 8.98 6.51 3.37
CA SER A 11 7.97 6.83 2.35
C SER A 11 8.40 6.34 0.96
N ALA A 12 9.66 6.58 0.58
CA ALA A 12 10.21 6.10 -0.69
C ALA A 12 10.19 4.57 -0.79
N ALA A 13 10.58 3.86 0.29
CA ALA A 13 10.53 2.41 0.33
C ALA A 13 9.09 1.86 0.17
N PHE A 14 8.09 2.51 0.77
CA PHE A 14 6.69 2.12 0.57
C PHE A 14 6.18 2.41 -0.85
N GLN A 15 6.64 3.50 -1.49
CA GLN A 15 6.31 3.79 -2.89
C GLN A 15 6.92 2.75 -3.85
N GLU A 16 8.15 2.34 -3.59
CA GLU A 16 8.81 1.26 -4.34
C GLU A 16 8.06 -0.08 -4.14
N LEU A 17 7.73 -0.42 -2.89
CA LEU A 17 6.95 -1.61 -2.57
C LEU A 17 5.60 -1.62 -3.28
N LYS A 18 4.86 -0.49 -3.27
CA LYS A 18 3.60 -0.35 -4.01
C LYS A 18 3.79 -0.65 -5.50
N THR A 19 4.86 -0.12 -6.08
CA THR A 19 5.17 -0.34 -7.50
C THR A 19 5.45 -1.81 -7.80
N ASN A 20 6.16 -2.50 -6.91
CA ASN A 20 6.47 -3.92 -7.08
C ASN A 20 5.23 -4.81 -6.89
N LEU A 21 4.37 -4.51 -5.91
CA LEU A 21 3.08 -5.21 -5.73
C LEU A 21 2.19 -5.05 -6.95
N LEU A 22 2.09 -3.84 -7.52
CA LEU A 22 1.32 -3.60 -8.75
C LEU A 22 1.86 -4.36 -9.97
N LYS A 23 3.17 -4.67 -10.00
CA LYS A 23 3.75 -5.53 -11.06
C LYS A 23 3.40 -6.98 -10.84
N LEU A 24 3.51 -7.48 -9.59
CA LEU A 24 3.19 -8.86 -9.23
C LEU A 24 1.71 -9.18 -9.50
N MET A 25 0.81 -8.27 -9.18
CA MET A 25 -0.64 -8.46 -9.42
C MET A 25 -1.03 -8.57 -10.91
N LYS A 26 -0.11 -8.31 -11.85
CA LYS A 26 -0.34 -8.55 -13.28
C LYS A 26 -0.19 -10.02 -13.64
N ASP A 27 0.53 -10.80 -12.84
CA ASP A 27 0.63 -12.24 -12.98
C ASP A 27 -0.60 -12.90 -12.32
N PRO A 28 -1.45 -13.64 -13.08
CA PRO A 28 -2.63 -14.29 -12.52
C PRO A 28 -2.34 -15.28 -11.39
N MET A 29 -1.18 -15.95 -11.41
CA MET A 29 -0.80 -16.91 -10.38
C MET A 29 -0.45 -16.20 -9.07
N GLU A 30 0.32 -15.11 -9.15
CA GLU A 30 0.68 -14.29 -8.00
C GLU A 30 -0.53 -13.53 -7.46
N LYS A 31 -1.41 -13.07 -8.36
CA LYS A 31 -2.63 -12.34 -7.98
C LYS A 31 -3.52 -13.18 -7.07
N ALA A 32 -3.72 -14.47 -7.37
CA ALA A 32 -4.57 -15.35 -6.58
C ALA A 32 -4.10 -15.46 -5.12
N VAL A 33 -2.78 -15.48 -4.88
CA VAL A 33 -2.20 -15.50 -3.53
C VAL A 33 -2.43 -14.19 -2.77
N MET A 34 -2.61 -13.08 -3.50
CA MET A 34 -2.82 -11.75 -2.95
C MET A 34 -4.29 -11.40 -2.69
N GLU A 35 -5.24 -12.33 -2.91
CA GLU A 35 -6.66 -12.08 -2.67
C GLU A 35 -7.04 -12.15 -1.18
N GLU A 36 -6.25 -12.85 -0.37
CA GLU A 36 -6.46 -13.01 1.07
C GLU A 36 -6.27 -11.70 1.87
N PHE A 37 -5.50 -10.76 1.33
CA PHE A 37 -5.21 -9.51 2.02
C PHE A 37 -5.01 -8.34 1.05
N ASP A 38 -5.62 -7.20 1.36
CA ASP A 38 -5.47 -5.98 0.56
C ASP A 38 -4.12 -5.28 0.85
N PHE A 39 -3.05 -5.88 0.32
CA PHE A 39 -1.68 -5.36 0.43
C PHE A 39 -1.55 -3.94 -0.13
N LEU A 40 -2.32 -3.60 -1.17
CA LEU A 40 -2.29 -2.27 -1.76
C LEU A 40 -2.83 -1.21 -0.79
N SER A 41 -3.99 -1.45 -0.18
CA SER A 41 -4.56 -0.55 0.83
C SER A 41 -3.68 -0.45 2.07
N TRP A 42 -3.03 -1.55 2.47
CA TRP A 42 -2.09 -1.53 3.60
C TRP A 42 -0.86 -0.68 3.32
N VAL A 43 -0.23 -0.81 2.14
CA VAL A 43 0.93 0.02 1.76
C VAL A 43 0.53 1.48 1.60
N GLU A 44 -0.64 1.76 1.01
CA GLU A 44 -1.17 3.12 0.89
C GLU A 44 -1.40 3.78 2.24
N SER A 45 -1.87 3.01 3.24
CA SER A 45 -1.97 3.47 4.63
C SER A 45 -0.63 3.98 5.17
N LYS A 46 0.48 3.29 4.86
CA LYS A 46 1.82 3.70 5.31
C LYS A 46 2.31 4.94 4.59
N ILE A 47 2.03 5.07 3.29
CA ILE A 47 2.40 6.24 2.48
C ILE A 47 1.62 7.48 2.93
N GLN A 48 0.31 7.34 3.15
CA GLN A 48 -0.58 8.44 3.51
C GLN A 48 -0.53 8.80 5.00
N ASN A 49 0.17 8.00 5.81
CA ASN A 49 0.14 8.12 7.27
C ASN A 49 -1.29 8.05 7.83
N LYS A 50 -2.10 7.14 7.30
CA LYS A 50 -3.45 6.79 7.75
C LYS A 50 -3.46 5.36 8.28
N THR A 51 -4.46 5.03 9.09
CA THR A 51 -4.74 3.64 9.43
C THR A 51 -5.21 2.88 8.19
N PHE A 52 -4.95 1.57 8.17
CA PHE A 52 -5.44 0.68 7.12
C PHE A 52 -6.98 0.75 6.98
N ALA A 53 -7.68 0.75 8.12
CA ALA A 53 -9.13 0.82 8.15
C ALA A 53 -9.69 2.13 7.58
N GLU A 54 -9.00 3.27 7.73
CA GLU A 54 -9.40 4.52 7.07
C GLU A 54 -9.31 4.39 5.55
N VAL A 55 -8.20 3.88 5.02
CA VAL A 55 -8.01 3.69 3.57
C VAL A 55 -9.05 2.73 2.98
N VAL A 56 -9.30 1.60 3.66
CA VAL A 56 -10.33 0.62 3.22
C VAL A 56 -11.72 1.27 3.20
N ARG A 57 -12.09 2.03 4.24
CA ARG A 57 -13.38 2.75 4.28
C ARG A 57 -13.49 3.83 3.21
N GLU A 58 -12.40 4.55 2.92
CA GLU A 58 -12.37 5.55 1.85
C GLU A 58 -12.58 4.93 0.48
N LYS A 59 -11.95 3.78 0.20
CA LYS A 59 -12.15 3.04 -1.05
C LYS A 59 -13.57 2.49 -1.17
N ALA A 60 -14.12 1.94 -0.09
CA ALA A 60 -15.48 1.42 -0.07
C ALA A 60 -16.53 2.49 -0.42
N LYS A 61 -16.29 3.76 -0.04
CA LYS A 61 -17.16 4.90 -0.39
C LYS A 61 -17.05 5.36 -1.85
N GLN A 62 -15.97 4.98 -2.55
CA GLN A 62 -15.72 5.34 -3.94
C GLN A 62 -16.19 4.25 -4.92
N LEU A 63 -16.67 3.11 -4.42
CA LEU A 63 -17.29 2.09 -5.23
C LEU A 63 -18.67 2.59 -5.72
N PRO A 64 -18.95 2.49 -7.04
CA PRO A 64 -20.23 2.90 -7.62
C PRO A 64 -21.41 2.06 -7.15
#